data_AF-A0A3P8TDY6-F1
#
_entry.id   AF-A0A3P8TDY6-F1
#
_cell.length_a   1.000
_cell.length_b   1.000
_cell.length_c   1.000
_cell.angle_alpha   90.00
_cell.angle_beta   90.00
_cell.angle_gamma   90.00
#
_symmetry.space_group_name_H-M   'P 1'
#
loop_
_entity.id
_entity.type
_entity.pdbx_description
1 polymer ?
#
loop_
_entity_poly.entity_id
_entity_poly.type
_entity_poly.pdbx_seq_one_letter_code
_entity_poly.pdbx_strand_id
1 'polypeptide(L)'
;MAKPKKLSLLERGRIVELHKQGLSERAIAAEVGRSKTMFSTRHSAGGSIMIWGAFSFSGTLELQLVQGRRTAAGYVQMLQQASLMTEGPRLCGNSWVFQQDNAAVHNARLTKDFFRENNITLLDHPACSPDLNPIENI
;
A
#
# COMPACT_ATOMS: atom_id res chain seq x y z
N MET A 1 18.63 -22.21 0.53
CA MET A 1 17.44 -22.30 -0.36
C MET A 1 17.79 -21.67 -1.71
N ALA A 2 17.61 -22.39 -2.82
CA ALA A 2 17.95 -21.89 -4.15
C ALA A 2 17.00 -20.76 -4.57
N LYS A 3 17.55 -19.65 -5.09
CA LYS A 3 16.73 -18.54 -5.63
C LYS A 3 15.96 -19.05 -6.86
N PRO A 4 14.65 -18.75 -6.99
CA PRO A 4 13.90 -19.14 -8.19
C PRO A 4 14.46 -18.45 -9.44
N LYS A 5 14.69 -19.22 -10.50
CA LYS A 5 15.14 -18.71 -11.81
C LYS A 5 14.06 -17.80 -12.39
N LYS A 6 14.42 -16.56 -12.73
CA LYS A 6 13.54 -15.61 -13.43
C LYS A 6 13.06 -16.18 -14.77
N LEU A 7 11.82 -15.84 -15.15
CA LEU A 7 11.24 -16.14 -16.47
C LEU A 7 11.89 -15.28 -17.56
N SER A 8 12.25 -15.91 -18.67
CA SER A 8 12.69 -15.24 -19.90
C SER A 8 11.54 -14.44 -20.55
N LEU A 9 11.88 -13.51 -21.44
CA LEU A 9 10.88 -12.72 -22.18
C LEU A 9 9.96 -13.60 -23.05
N LEU A 10 10.51 -14.67 -23.64
CA LEU A 10 9.76 -15.65 -24.42
C LEU A 10 8.71 -16.37 -23.56
N GLU A 11 9.13 -16.84 -22.38
CA GLU A 11 8.22 -17.51 -21.44
C GLU A 11 7.11 -16.56 -20.98
N ARG A 12 7.44 -15.28 -20.71
CA ARG A 12 6.44 -14.27 -20.35
C ARG A 12 5.42 -14.03 -21.45
N GLY A 13 5.86 -13.94 -22.71
CA GLY A 13 4.96 -13.77 -23.87
C GLY A 13 3.98 -14.93 -24.02
N ARG A 14 4.50 -16.17 -23.94
CA ARG A 14 3.68 -17.38 -24.04
C ARG A 14 2.65 -17.49 -22.91
N ILE A 15 3.00 -17.08 -21.69
CA ILE A 15 2.07 -17.06 -20.54
C ILE A 15 0.89 -16.13 -20.80
N VAL A 16 1.16 -14.92 -21.30
CA VAL A 16 0.11 -13.93 -21.60
C VAL A 16 -0.85 -14.45 -22.66
N GLU A 17 -0.33 -15.13 -23.68
CA GLU A 17 -1.14 -15.71 -24.76
C GLU A 17 -2.04 -16.84 -24.26
N LEU A 18 -1.49 -17.77 -23.46
CA LEU A 18 -2.27 -18.87 -22.88
C LEU A 18 -3.34 -18.37 -21.90
N HIS A 19 -3.05 -17.29 -21.16
CA HIS A 19 -4.06 -16.62 -20.32
C HIS A 19 -5.19 -16.01 -21.16
N LYS A 20 -4.88 -15.37 -22.29
CA LYS A 20 -5.89 -14.84 -23.22
C LYS A 20 -6.75 -15.94 -23.84
N GLN A 21 -6.22 -17.15 -23.96
CA GLN A 21 -6.96 -18.34 -24.41
C GLN A 21 -7.82 -18.97 -23.30
N GLY A 22 -7.84 -18.40 -22.09
CA GLY A 22 -8.68 -18.85 -20.98
C GLY A 22 -8.13 -20.06 -20.22
N LEU A 23 -6.86 -20.42 -20.40
CA LEU A 23 -6.27 -21.53 -19.66
C LEU A 23 -6.12 -21.20 -18.17
N SER A 24 -6.38 -22.20 -17.33
CA SER A 24 -6.11 -22.09 -15.90
C SER A 24 -4.60 -21.99 -15.62
N GLU A 25 -4.21 -21.34 -14.52
CA GLU A 25 -2.80 -21.23 -14.10
C GLU A 25 -2.08 -22.59 -14.01
N ARG A 26 -2.82 -23.66 -13.67
CA ARG A 26 -2.28 -25.03 -13.60
C ARG A 26 -1.93 -25.57 -14.99
N ALA A 27 -2.78 -25.32 -15.98
CA ALA A 27 -2.54 -25.73 -17.35
C ALA A 27 -1.36 -24.95 -17.95
N ILE A 28 -1.29 -23.63 -17.70
CA ILE A 28 -0.17 -22.79 -18.14
C ILE A 28 1.15 -23.23 -17.49
N ALA A 29 1.13 -23.54 -16.19
CA ALA A 29 2.29 -24.03 -15.46
C ALA A 29 2.82 -25.35 -16.03
N ALA A 30 1.92 -26.28 -16.36
CA ALA A 30 2.28 -27.54 -17.01
C ALA A 30 2.87 -27.33 -18.41
N GLU A 31 2.25 -26.46 -19.21
CA GLU A 31 2.65 -26.16 -20.59
C GLU A 31 4.03 -25.49 -20.69
N VAL A 32 4.35 -24.61 -19.73
CA VAL A 32 5.64 -23.90 -19.70
C VAL A 32 6.68 -24.66 -18.86
N GLY A 33 6.32 -25.81 -18.27
CA GLY A 33 7.22 -26.64 -17.46
C GLY A 33 7.72 -25.95 -16.19
N ARG A 34 6.89 -25.10 -15.57
CA ARG A 34 7.26 -24.34 -14.36
C ARG A 34 6.23 -24.56 -13.23
N SER A 35 6.63 -24.26 -11.99
CA SER A 35 5.73 -24.35 -10.83
C SER A 35 4.65 -23.25 -10.85
N LYS A 36 3.43 -23.59 -10.42
CA LYS A 36 2.28 -22.67 -10.25
C LYS A 36 2.65 -21.37 -9.50
N THR A 37 3.56 -21.46 -8.53
CA THR A 37 4.01 -20.30 -7.74
C THR A 37 4.68 -19.20 -8.56
N MET A 38 5.16 -19.47 -9.78
CA MET A 38 5.73 -18.44 -10.67
C MET A 38 4.68 -17.66 -11.47
N PHE A 39 3.43 -18.11 -11.50
CA PHE A 39 2.36 -17.52 -12.33
C PHE A 39 1.30 -16.78 -11.52
N SER A 40 1.41 -16.75 -10.18
CA SER A 40 0.50 -15.99 -9.33
C SER A 40 0.50 -14.52 -9.74
N THR A 41 -0.61 -14.09 -10.33
CA THR A 41 -0.85 -12.72 -10.81
C THR A 41 -1.00 -11.70 -9.70
N ARG A 42 -0.95 -12.10 -8.41
CA ARG A 42 -0.96 -11.14 -7.28
C ARG A 42 0.23 -10.19 -7.30
N HIS A 43 1.33 -10.59 -7.95
CA HIS A 43 2.43 -9.69 -8.28
C HIS A 43 2.82 -9.93 -9.72
N SER A 44 2.20 -9.18 -10.63
CA SER A 44 2.78 -8.92 -11.94
C SER A 44 4.26 -8.63 -11.73
N ALA A 45 5.16 -9.35 -12.39
CA ALA A 45 6.61 -9.12 -12.29
C ALA A 45 7.05 -7.77 -12.92
N GLY A 46 6.14 -6.80 -13.01
CA GLY A 46 6.38 -5.39 -13.26
C GLY A 46 6.48 -4.67 -11.92
N GLY A 47 7.33 -3.65 -11.86
CA GLY A 47 7.50 -2.87 -10.64
C GLY A 47 6.18 -2.25 -10.18
N SER A 48 6.00 -2.15 -8.86
CA SER A 48 4.94 -1.39 -8.22
C SER A 48 5.56 -0.21 -7.49
N ILE A 49 4.94 0.96 -7.56
CA ILE A 49 5.21 2.05 -6.64
C ILE A 49 4.22 1.99 -5.50
N MET A 50 4.70 2.25 -4.29
CA MET A 50 3.83 2.44 -3.14
C MET A 50 3.80 3.94 -2.84
N ILE A 51 2.60 4.48 -2.71
CA ILE A 51 2.37 5.89 -2.42
C ILE A 51 1.72 5.99 -1.04
N TRP A 52 1.97 7.08 -0.35
CA TRP A 52 1.16 7.54 0.75
C TRP A 52 0.59 8.92 0.41
N GLY A 53 -0.64 9.15 0.82
CA GLY A 53 -1.31 10.43 0.70
C GLY A 53 -2.32 10.59 1.82
N ALA A 54 -2.75 11.83 2.01
CA ALA A 54 -3.86 12.19 2.87
C ALA A 54 -4.63 13.31 2.20
N PHE A 55 -5.91 13.44 2.55
CA PHE A 55 -6.75 14.50 2.03
C PHE A 55 -7.83 14.90 3.03
N SER A 56 -8.49 15.99 2.71
CA SER A 56 -9.63 16.55 3.43
C SER A 56 -10.66 17.05 2.43
N PHE A 57 -11.81 17.51 2.92
CA PHE A 57 -12.79 18.22 2.10
C PHE A 57 -12.16 19.44 1.39
N SER A 58 -11.22 20.13 2.03
CA SER A 58 -10.60 21.36 1.51
C SER A 58 -9.45 21.12 0.52
N GLY A 59 -9.03 19.87 0.32
CA GLY A 59 -7.94 19.53 -0.60
C GLY A 59 -7.04 18.39 -0.11
N THR A 60 -5.96 18.14 -0.85
CA THR A 60 -5.04 17.01 -0.67
C THR A 60 -3.68 17.45 -0.11
N LEU A 61 -3.00 16.56 0.60
CA LEU A 61 -1.57 16.66 0.89
C LEU A 61 -0.75 16.16 -0.30
N GLU A 62 0.52 16.56 -0.36
CA GLU A 62 1.46 16.06 -1.36
C GLU A 62 1.69 14.54 -1.19
N LEU A 63 1.59 13.81 -2.31
CA LEU A 63 1.82 12.37 -2.34
C LEU A 63 3.29 12.04 -2.08
N GLN A 64 3.54 11.14 -1.14
CA GLN A 64 4.87 10.69 -0.77
C GLN A 64 5.14 9.29 -1.34
N LEU A 65 6.28 9.11 -2.00
CA LEU A 65 6.74 7.78 -2.40
C LEU A 65 7.21 7.00 -1.18
N VAL A 66 6.71 5.78 -1.01
CA VAL A 66 7.13 4.90 0.07
C VAL A 66 7.97 3.77 -0.47
N GLN A 67 9.25 3.75 -0.06
CA GLN A 67 10.22 2.76 -0.50
C GLN A 67 10.33 1.61 0.49
N GLY A 68 10.33 0.38 -0.03
CA GLY A 68 10.61 -0.83 0.73
C GLY A 68 9.50 -1.22 1.72
N ARG A 69 9.88 -2.01 2.73
CA ARG A 69 8.95 -2.53 3.75
C ARG A 69 8.68 -1.46 4.79
N ARG A 70 7.41 -1.13 5.02
CA ARG A 70 7.03 -0.14 6.05
C ARG A 70 7.35 -0.66 7.45
N THR A 71 8.06 0.17 8.21
CA THR A 71 8.23 0.06 9.65
C THR A 71 7.45 1.20 10.32
N ALA A 72 7.16 1.07 11.62
CA ALA A 72 6.51 2.15 12.37
C ALA A 72 7.35 3.45 12.33
N ALA A 73 8.68 3.33 12.40
CA ALA A 73 9.59 4.47 12.32
C ALA A 73 9.52 5.16 10.95
N GLY A 74 9.53 4.37 9.86
CA GLY A 74 9.37 4.93 8.51
C GLY A 74 8.02 5.61 8.30
N TYR A 75 6.97 5.09 8.92
CA TYR A 75 5.66 5.73 8.90
C TYR A 75 5.66 7.07 9.64
N VAL A 76 6.21 7.13 10.86
CA VAL A 76 6.34 8.41 11.61
C VAL A 76 7.17 9.43 10.83
N GLN A 77 8.30 9.01 10.25
CA GLN A 77 9.14 9.88 9.42
C GLN A 77 8.36 10.45 8.22
N MET A 78 7.53 9.62 7.58
CA MET A 78 6.68 10.06 6.48
C MET A 78 5.59 11.04 6.93
N LEU A 79 4.97 10.86 8.10
CA LEU A 79 4.01 11.83 8.66
C LEU A 79 4.68 13.19 8.93
N GLN A 80 5.93 13.17 9.38
CA GLN A 80 6.75 14.37 9.59
C GLN A 80 7.12 15.04 8.25
N GLN A 81 7.55 14.27 7.25
CA GLN A 81 7.87 14.79 5.92
C GLN A 81 6.67 15.42 5.23
N ALA A 82 5.50 14.80 5.36
CA ALA A 82 4.23 15.33 4.90
C ALA A 82 3.77 16.57 5.68
N SER A 83 4.54 17.04 6.68
CA SER A 83 4.25 18.21 7.49
C SER A 83 2.86 18.19 8.11
N LEU A 84 2.41 17.00 8.56
CA LEU A 84 1.03 16.78 9.01
C LEU A 84 0.58 17.77 10.10
N MET A 85 1.50 18.19 10.98
CA MET A 85 1.23 19.17 12.04
C MET A 85 0.86 20.56 11.54
N THR A 86 1.38 20.95 10.38
CA THR A 86 1.11 22.25 9.76
C THR A 86 -0.03 22.12 8.76
N GLU A 87 -0.03 21.05 7.97
CA GLU A 87 -0.98 20.83 6.88
C GLU A 87 -2.37 20.43 7.37
N GLY A 88 -2.46 19.67 8.48
CA GLY A 88 -3.73 19.30 9.10
C GLY A 88 -4.58 20.54 9.46
N PRO A 89 -4.06 21.45 10.30
CA PRO A 89 -4.77 22.69 10.62
C PRO A 89 -5.02 23.60 9.41
N ARG A 90 -4.08 23.65 8.46
CA ARG A 90 -4.23 24.44 7.23
C ARG A 90 -5.43 23.99 6.40
N LEU A 91 -5.69 22.69 6.34
CA LEU A 91 -6.76 22.12 5.52
C LEU A 91 -8.09 21.94 6.27
N CYS A 92 -8.02 21.61 7.56
CA CYS A 92 -9.16 21.17 8.35
C CYS A 92 -9.50 22.08 9.53
N GLY A 93 -8.72 23.14 9.76
CA GLY A 93 -8.83 23.98 10.95
C GLY A 93 -8.27 23.34 12.21
N ASN A 94 -8.32 24.04 13.34
CA ASN A 94 -7.63 23.62 14.58
C ASN A 94 -8.25 22.39 15.27
N SER A 95 -9.47 21.98 14.91
CA SER A 95 -10.19 20.87 15.52
C SER A 95 -10.32 19.67 14.57
N TRP A 96 -9.21 19.33 13.91
CA TRP A 96 -9.17 18.25 12.94
C TRP A 96 -8.92 16.88 13.60
N VAL A 97 -9.37 15.82 12.91
CA VAL A 97 -9.19 14.43 13.33
C VAL A 97 -8.51 13.68 12.19
N PHE A 98 -7.53 12.83 12.52
CA PHE A 98 -6.81 12.03 11.54
C PHE A 98 -7.41 10.64 11.40
N GLN A 99 -7.76 10.24 10.18
CA GLN A 99 -8.21 8.89 9.86
C GLN A 99 -7.06 8.08 9.25
N GLN A 100 -6.86 6.85 9.75
CA GLN A 100 -5.94 5.86 9.19
C GLN A 100 -6.54 4.46 9.38
N ASP A 101 -6.13 3.50 8.54
CA ASP A 101 -6.52 2.11 8.74
C ASP A 101 -5.81 1.46 9.95
N ASN A 102 -6.22 0.24 10.29
CA ASN A 102 -5.66 -0.50 11.42
C ASN A 102 -4.40 -1.31 11.11
N ALA A 103 -3.64 -0.99 10.04
CA ALA A 103 -2.41 -1.70 9.72
C ALA A 103 -1.46 -1.76 10.93
N ALA A 104 -0.68 -2.84 11.03
CA ALA A 104 0.19 -3.09 12.19
C ALA A 104 1.18 -1.95 12.46
N VAL A 105 1.63 -1.24 11.42
CA VAL A 105 2.51 -0.06 11.55
C VAL A 105 1.76 1.16 12.09
N HIS A 106 0.50 1.37 11.72
CA HIS A 106 -0.33 2.47 12.21
C HIS A 106 -0.73 2.26 13.68
N ASN A 107 -0.92 0.99 14.06
CA ASN A 107 -1.25 0.58 15.42
C ASN A 107 -0.03 0.37 16.34
N ALA A 108 1.20 0.50 15.81
CA ALA A 108 2.42 0.32 16.60
C ALA A 108 2.52 1.39 17.69
N ARG A 109 3.13 1.02 18.83
CA ARG A 109 3.33 1.92 19.97
C ARG A 109 4.00 3.23 19.55
N LEU A 110 5.06 3.16 18.76
CA LEU A 110 5.79 4.33 18.28
C LEU A 110 4.88 5.31 17.51
N THR A 111 4.00 4.80 16.66
CA THR A 111 3.07 5.62 15.88
C THR A 111 1.98 6.23 16.76
N LYS A 112 1.43 5.46 17.69
CA LYS A 112 0.46 5.97 18.68
C LYS A 112 1.07 7.04 19.58
N ASP A 113 2.31 6.85 20.01
CA ASP A 113 3.04 7.82 20.82
C ASP A 113 3.29 9.11 20.03
N PHE A 114 3.68 9.03 18.75
CA PHE A 114 3.79 10.20 17.87
C PHE A 114 2.50 11.02 17.82
N PHE A 115 1.34 10.40 17.57
CA PHE A 115 0.06 11.14 17.52
C PHE A 115 -0.29 11.76 18.88
N ARG A 116 -0.04 11.04 19.98
CA ARG A 116 -0.29 11.54 21.34
C ARG A 116 0.59 12.74 21.69
N GLU A 117 1.90 12.65 21.45
CA GLU A 117 2.88 13.71 21.74
C GLU A 117 2.60 14.99 20.94
N ASN A 118 1.99 14.84 19.76
CA ASN A 118 1.63 15.93 18.88
C ASN A 118 0.17 16.42 19.05
N ASN A 119 -0.57 15.89 20.02
CA ASN A 119 -1.97 16.24 20.27
C ASN A 119 -2.90 16.04 19.05
N ILE A 120 -2.60 15.03 18.22
CA ILE A 120 -3.46 14.67 17.09
C ILE A 120 -4.47 13.63 17.56
N THR A 121 -5.75 13.92 17.37
CA THR A 121 -6.84 12.96 17.61
C THR A 121 -6.93 11.99 16.44
N LEU A 122 -6.91 10.70 16.72
CA LEU A 122 -7.16 9.65 15.73
C LEU A 122 -8.64 9.28 15.71
N LEU A 123 -9.20 9.08 14.51
CA LEU A 123 -10.52 8.50 14.34
C LEU A 123 -10.44 6.99 14.58
N ASP A 124 -11.32 6.47 15.42
CA ASP A 124 -11.50 5.03 15.57
C ASP A 124 -12.04 4.44 14.25
N HIS A 125 -11.26 3.56 13.63
CA HIS A 125 -11.62 2.92 12.37
C HIS A 125 -11.87 1.42 12.60
N PRO A 126 -12.98 0.84 12.10
CA PRO A 126 -13.24 -0.58 12.24
C PRO A 126 -12.30 -1.44 11.38
N ALA A 127 -12.09 -2.68 11.80
CA ALA A 127 -11.28 -3.62 11.03
C ALA A 127 -11.96 -3.99 9.70
N CYS A 128 -11.16 -4.19 8.65
CA CYS A 128 -11.62 -4.66 7.34
C CYS A 128 -12.75 -3.82 6.72
N SER A 129 -12.75 -2.49 6.95
CA SER A 129 -13.82 -1.59 6.48
C SER A 129 -13.28 -0.52 5.50
N PRO A 130 -12.74 -0.94 4.34
CA PRO A 130 -12.22 0.01 3.34
C PRO A 130 -13.31 0.93 2.77
N ASP A 131 -14.57 0.47 2.77
CA ASP A 131 -15.75 1.24 2.38
C ASP A 131 -15.97 2.48 3.26
N LEU A 132 -15.48 2.46 4.50
CA LEU A 132 -15.53 3.59 5.43
C LEU A 132 -14.29 4.48 5.36
N ASN A 133 -13.36 4.23 4.42
CA ASN A 133 -12.19 5.05 4.19
C ASN A 133 -12.33 5.79 2.85
N PRO A 134 -12.70 7.08 2.86
CA PRO A 134 -12.93 7.85 1.64
C PRO A 134 -11.76 7.86 0.64
N ILE A 135 -10.52 7.65 1.10
CA ILE A 135 -9.33 7.67 0.23
C ILE A 135 -9.29 6.48 -0.75
N GLU A 136 -10.03 5.41 -0.47
CA GLU A 136 -10.09 4.23 -1.34
C GLU A 136 -10.89 4.49 -2.64
N ASN A 137 -11.59 5.63 -2.72
CA ASN A 137 -12.41 6.03 -3.87
C ASN A 137 -11.84 7.20 -4.68
N ILE A 138 -10.63 7.68 -4.34
CA ILE A 138 -9.93 8.77 -5.03
C ILE A 138 -8.91 8.18 -6.01
#